data_AF-A0A955Z9X2-F1
#
_entry.id   AF-A0A955Z9X2-F1
#
_cell.length_a   1.000
_cell.length_b   1.000
_cell.length_c   1.000
_cell.angle_alpha   90.00
_cell.angle_beta   90.00
_cell.angle_gamma   90.00
#
_symmetry.space_group_name_H-M   'P 1'
#
loop_
_entity.id
_entity.type
_entity.pdbx_description
1 polymer ?
#
loop_
_entity_poly.entity_id
_entity_poly.type
_entity_poly.pdbx_seq_one_letter_code
_entity_poly.pdbx_strand_id
1 'polypeptide(L)'
;MRSLRAAALLAALLVSTALADAQPAPTGPLAAGLTSLERTDYAAAEKQLSSVKGADEPRAKLALSRVMLETGRFEEADKHAQAAIASAATRVAGTVAKARVLAARGKTSDAIKLLTGVKTTKGPDGRAARLLLGELLIETGKRDDADEPLKAIIEEYNDGGIT
;
A
#
# COMPACT_ATOMS: atom_id res chain seq x y z
N MET A 1 18.72 29.01 60.95
CA MET A 1 17.50 28.17 61.03
C MET A 1 16.83 28.18 59.66
N ARG A 2 16.65 26.99 59.06
CA ARG A 2 15.73 26.62 57.97
C ARG A 2 15.87 27.35 56.62
N SER A 3 16.80 26.89 55.78
CA SER A 3 16.64 26.98 54.32
C SER A 3 15.72 25.84 53.85
N LEU A 4 14.49 26.18 53.44
CA LEU A 4 13.57 25.23 52.83
C LEU A 4 13.96 24.96 51.37
N ARG A 5 14.07 23.67 51.07
CA ARG A 5 14.12 23.10 49.72
C ARG A 5 12.77 23.32 49.04
N ALA A 6 12.77 23.77 47.79
CA ALA A 6 11.64 23.60 46.87
C ALA A 6 12.18 22.97 45.59
N ALA A 7 11.90 21.68 45.44
CA ALA A 7 12.24 20.87 44.28
C ALA A 7 11.36 21.30 43.11
N ALA A 8 11.98 21.73 42.01
CA ALA A 8 11.29 21.94 40.75
C ALA A 8 11.10 20.59 40.05
N LEU A 9 9.89 20.04 40.14
CA LEU A 9 9.40 18.97 39.29
C LEU A 9 9.19 19.53 37.88
N LEU A 10 10.11 19.27 36.95
CA LEU A 10 9.83 19.38 35.52
C LEU A 10 9.30 18.04 35.01
N ALA A 11 7.97 17.94 34.92
CA ALA A 11 7.31 16.98 34.06
C ALA A 11 7.41 17.50 32.62
N ALA A 12 8.35 16.97 31.84
CA ALA A 12 8.44 17.24 30.41
C ALA A 12 7.86 16.04 29.64
N LEU A 13 6.80 16.34 28.88
CA LEU A 13 6.09 15.45 27.98
C LEU A 13 7.05 14.67 27.06
N LEU A 14 6.94 13.34 27.07
CA LEU A 14 7.36 12.53 25.92
C LEU A 14 6.16 12.43 24.98
N VAL A 15 6.20 13.27 23.96
CA VAL A 15 5.31 13.30 22.79
C VAL A 15 5.40 11.95 22.07
N SER A 16 4.23 11.42 21.71
CA SER A 16 4.02 10.14 21.04
C SER A 16 4.92 9.90 19.83
N THR A 17 5.62 8.76 19.84
CA THR A 17 6.24 8.14 18.66
C THR A 17 5.14 7.52 17.78
N ALA A 18 4.41 8.35 17.02
CA ALA A 18 3.39 7.88 16.06
C ALA A 18 3.71 8.28 14.60
N LEU A 19 4.95 8.70 14.32
CA LEU A 19 5.40 9.15 13.00
C LEU A 19 6.52 8.24 12.49
N ALA A 20 6.28 6.92 12.39
CA ALA A 20 7.22 6.04 11.70
C ALA A 20 6.84 5.80 10.23
N ASP A 21 5.53 5.75 9.89
CA ASP A 21 5.12 5.27 8.55
C ASP A 21 4.08 6.16 7.83
N ALA A 22 3.59 7.24 8.45
CA ALA A 22 2.61 8.10 7.81
C ALA A 22 3.30 9.10 6.86
N GLN A 23 3.36 8.79 5.57
CA GLN A 23 3.63 9.83 4.57
C GLN A 23 2.66 10.99 4.78
N PRO A 24 3.13 12.25 4.68
CA PRO A 24 2.24 13.41 4.80
C PRO A 24 1.07 13.26 3.82
N ALA A 25 -0.12 13.65 4.29
CA ALA A 25 -1.32 13.58 3.49
C ALA A 25 -1.07 14.28 2.14
N PRO A 26 -1.39 13.62 1.01
CA PRO A 26 -1.16 14.21 -0.29
C PRO A 26 -1.94 15.53 -0.39
N THR A 27 -1.38 16.50 -1.12
CA THR A 27 -2.04 17.76 -1.43
C THR A 27 -2.14 17.95 -2.94
N GLY A 28 -2.92 18.94 -3.38
CA GLY A 28 -3.02 19.27 -4.81
C GLY A 28 -3.65 18.15 -5.65
N PRO A 29 -3.18 17.96 -6.91
CA PRO A 29 -3.82 17.02 -7.84
C PRO A 29 -3.80 15.56 -7.40
N LEU A 30 -2.78 15.14 -6.63
CA LEU A 30 -2.75 13.77 -6.08
C LEU A 30 -3.92 13.56 -5.11
N ALA A 31 -4.14 14.50 -4.19
CA ALA A 31 -5.23 14.42 -3.22
C ALA A 31 -6.61 14.42 -3.90
N ALA A 32 -6.79 15.32 -4.87
CA ALA A 32 -8.03 15.41 -5.64
C ALA A 32 -8.30 14.14 -6.45
N GLY A 33 -7.25 13.57 -7.06
CA GLY A 33 -7.35 12.33 -7.81
C GLY A 33 -7.71 11.12 -6.94
N LEU A 34 -7.08 11.00 -5.77
CA LEU A 34 -7.41 9.95 -4.79
C LEU A 34 -8.83 10.09 -4.26
N THR A 35 -9.27 11.30 -3.93
CA THR A 35 -10.66 11.57 -3.51
C THR A 35 -11.67 11.21 -4.60
N SER A 36 -11.35 11.50 -5.86
CA SER A 36 -12.21 11.13 -7.00
C SER A 36 -12.29 9.61 -7.16
N LEU A 37 -11.16 8.91 -6.99
CA LEU A 37 -11.10 7.46 -7.03
C LEU A 37 -11.90 6.80 -5.90
N GLU A 38 -11.85 7.34 -4.68
CA GLU A 38 -12.69 6.89 -3.56
C GLU A 38 -14.19 7.02 -3.84
N ARG A 39 -14.56 8.05 -4.60
CA ARG A 39 -15.95 8.27 -5.05
C ARG A 39 -16.30 7.54 -6.33
N THR A 40 -15.42 6.68 -6.84
CA THR A 40 -15.57 5.95 -8.12
C THR A 40 -15.74 6.86 -9.34
N ASP A 41 -15.39 8.14 -9.22
CA ASP A 41 -15.32 9.06 -10.35
C ASP A 41 -13.99 8.85 -11.08
N TYR A 42 -13.95 7.78 -11.87
CA TYR A 42 -12.75 7.33 -12.57
C TYR A 42 -12.24 8.37 -13.59
N ALA A 43 -13.14 9.11 -14.23
CA ALA A 43 -12.77 10.14 -15.20
C ALA A 43 -12.08 11.33 -14.52
N ALA A 44 -12.65 11.83 -13.41
CA ALA A 44 -11.99 12.87 -12.64
C ALA A 44 -10.67 12.37 -12.01
N ALA A 45 -10.66 11.13 -11.51
CA ALA A 45 -9.44 10.52 -10.96
C ALA A 45 -8.32 10.47 -12.00
N GLU A 46 -8.57 9.92 -13.19
CA GLU A 46 -7.58 9.85 -14.27
C GLU A 46 -7.05 11.23 -14.65
N LYS A 47 -7.95 12.21 -14.81
CA LYS A 47 -7.58 13.59 -15.14
C LYS A 47 -6.65 14.20 -14.09
N GLN A 48 -7.00 14.10 -12.81
CA GLN A 48 -6.20 14.72 -11.74
C GLN A 48 -4.86 13.98 -11.56
N LEU A 49 -4.89 12.65 -11.53
CA LEU A 49 -3.69 11.82 -11.29
C LEU A 49 -2.69 11.91 -12.45
N SER A 50 -3.14 12.03 -13.70
CA SER A 50 -2.25 12.15 -14.87
C SER A 50 -1.44 13.45 -14.88
N SER A 51 -1.91 14.48 -14.17
CA SER A 51 -1.22 15.77 -14.03
C SER A 51 -0.13 15.76 -12.94
N VAL A 52 -0.09 14.74 -12.08
CA VAL A 52 0.88 14.65 -10.98
C VAL A 52 2.29 14.37 -11.52
N LYS A 53 3.27 15.12 -11.03
CA LYS A 53 4.69 15.03 -11.40
C LYS A 53 5.58 15.10 -10.17
N GLY A 54 6.85 14.73 -10.33
CA GLY A 54 7.87 14.82 -9.28
C GLY A 54 7.74 13.71 -8.24
N ALA A 55 7.98 14.04 -6.96
CA ALA A 55 8.07 13.05 -5.89
C ALA A 55 6.80 12.20 -5.70
N ASP A 56 5.63 12.76 -6.00
CA ASP A 56 4.33 12.07 -5.89
C ASP A 56 3.93 11.29 -7.15
N GLU A 57 4.68 11.42 -8.25
CA GLU A 57 4.34 10.73 -9.52
C GLU A 57 4.22 9.20 -9.36
N PRO A 58 5.13 8.49 -8.66
CA PRO A 58 4.99 7.04 -8.48
C PRO A 58 3.69 6.64 -7.76
N ARG A 59 3.25 7.44 -6.76
CA ARG A 59 1.97 7.23 -6.06
C ARG A 59 0.79 7.47 -6.99
N ALA A 60 0.84 8.51 -7.83
CA ALA A 60 -0.17 8.73 -8.85
C ALA A 60 -0.22 7.59 -9.87
N LYS A 61 0.92 6.99 -10.25
CA LYS A 61 0.96 5.80 -11.12
C LYS A 61 0.28 4.59 -10.47
N LEU A 62 0.43 4.37 -9.15
CA LEU A 62 -0.34 3.32 -8.45
C LEU A 62 -1.85 3.55 -8.57
N ALA A 63 -2.29 4.77 -8.28
CA ALA A 63 -3.71 5.12 -8.34
C ALA A 63 -4.26 5.02 -9.78
N LEU A 64 -3.49 5.44 -10.78
CA LEU A 64 -3.85 5.27 -12.19
C LEU A 64 -3.94 3.79 -12.58
N SER A 65 -3.03 2.95 -12.10
CA SER A 65 -3.12 1.50 -12.32
C SER A 65 -4.45 0.94 -11.81
N ARG A 66 -4.89 1.37 -10.62
CA ARG A 66 -6.21 1.02 -10.09
C ARG A 66 -7.35 1.57 -10.95
N VAL A 67 -7.33 2.84 -11.34
CA VAL A 67 -8.37 3.42 -12.24
C VAL A 67 -8.51 2.60 -13.52
N MET A 68 -7.38 2.26 -14.15
CA MET A 68 -7.38 1.48 -15.39
C MET A 68 -7.85 0.05 -15.18
N LEU A 69 -7.50 -0.58 -14.06
CA LEU A 69 -7.95 -1.92 -13.72
C LEU A 69 -9.48 -1.97 -13.54
N GLU A 70 -10.03 -1.06 -12.75
CA GLU A 70 -11.47 -1.00 -12.43
C GLU A 70 -12.33 -0.63 -13.65
N THR A 71 -11.72 0.03 -14.65
CA THR A 71 -12.38 0.38 -15.93
C THR A 71 -12.09 -0.61 -17.06
N GLY A 72 -11.44 -1.75 -16.76
CA GLY A 72 -11.18 -2.82 -17.73
C GLY A 72 -10.03 -2.53 -18.72
N ARG A 73 -9.31 -1.42 -18.57
CA ARG A 73 -8.15 -1.01 -19.39
C ARG A 73 -6.87 -1.69 -18.90
N PHE A 74 -6.84 -3.02 -18.95
CA PHE A 74 -5.80 -3.83 -18.29
C PHE A 74 -4.37 -3.57 -18.78
N GLU A 75 -4.18 -3.23 -20.05
CA GLU A 75 -2.86 -2.93 -20.62
C GLU A 75 -2.28 -1.63 -20.06
N GLU A 76 -3.13 -0.62 -19.88
CA GLU A 76 -2.74 0.65 -19.28
C GLU A 76 -2.54 0.49 -17.77
N ALA A 77 -3.35 -0.34 -17.13
CA ALA A 77 -3.17 -0.72 -15.73
C ALA A 77 -1.79 -1.34 -15.49
N ASP A 78 -1.36 -2.26 -16.36
CA ASP A 78 -0.03 -2.90 -16.28
C ASP A 78 1.09 -1.87 -16.49
N LYS A 79 0.98 -0.99 -17.49
CA LYS A 79 1.96 0.09 -17.74
C LYS A 79 2.12 0.99 -16.51
N HIS A 80 1.02 1.38 -15.89
CA HIS A 80 1.05 2.23 -14.69
C HIS A 80 1.61 1.49 -13.47
N ALA A 81 1.25 0.21 -13.26
CA ALA A 81 1.85 -0.60 -12.20
C ALA A 81 3.35 -0.75 -12.39
N GLN A 82 3.81 -1.03 -13.62
CA GLN A 82 5.23 -1.16 -13.95
C GLN A 82 5.99 0.15 -13.71
N ALA A 83 5.40 1.29 -14.05
CA ALA A 83 6.00 2.60 -13.76
C ALA A 83 6.11 2.85 -12.25
N ALA A 84 5.12 2.44 -11.45
CA ALA A 84 5.18 2.54 -9.99
C ALA A 84 6.27 1.64 -9.39
N ILE A 85 6.54 0.45 -9.96
CA ILE A 85 7.59 -0.46 -9.49
C ILE A 85 8.99 0.18 -9.60
N ALA A 86 9.20 1.10 -10.54
CA ALA A 86 10.50 1.72 -10.79
C ALA A 86 11.00 2.58 -9.62
N SER A 87 10.08 3.09 -8.77
CA SER A 87 10.44 3.82 -7.56
C SER A 87 10.56 2.89 -6.36
N ALA A 88 11.61 3.06 -5.55
CA ALA A 88 11.78 2.29 -4.32
C ALA A 88 10.60 2.47 -3.35
N ALA A 89 10.06 3.68 -3.26
CA ALA A 89 8.96 4.02 -2.35
C ALA A 89 7.64 3.32 -2.69
N THR A 90 7.45 2.89 -3.93
CA THR A 90 6.20 2.24 -4.39
C THR A 90 6.47 0.87 -5.00
N ARG A 91 7.66 0.30 -4.78
CA ARG A 91 8.07 -0.96 -5.42
C ARG A 91 7.13 -2.11 -5.07
N VAL A 92 6.79 -2.24 -3.78
CA VAL A 92 5.96 -3.33 -3.28
C VAL A 92 4.50 -3.10 -3.63
N ALA A 93 3.93 -1.92 -3.33
CA ALA A 93 2.58 -1.56 -3.80
C ALA A 93 2.41 -1.72 -5.32
N GLY A 94 3.42 -1.36 -6.12
CA GLY A 94 3.38 -1.50 -7.58
C GLY A 94 3.41 -2.97 -8.01
N THR A 95 4.15 -3.80 -7.29
CA THR A 95 4.17 -5.25 -7.48
C THR A 95 2.79 -5.85 -7.19
N VAL A 96 2.13 -5.41 -6.11
CA VAL A 96 0.75 -5.81 -5.78
C VAL A 96 -0.23 -5.35 -6.85
N ALA A 97 -0.14 -4.09 -7.31
CA ALA A 97 -0.99 -3.57 -8.38
C ALA A 97 -0.84 -4.39 -9.67
N LYS A 98 0.40 -4.71 -10.06
CA LYS A 98 0.67 -5.56 -11.22
C LYS A 98 0.10 -6.97 -11.05
N ALA A 99 0.22 -7.55 -9.85
CA ALA A 99 -0.37 -8.87 -9.56
C ALA A 99 -1.90 -8.86 -9.70
N ARG A 100 -2.59 -7.79 -9.24
CA ARG A 100 -4.04 -7.64 -9.45
C ARG A 100 -4.40 -7.58 -10.93
N VAL A 101 -3.63 -6.83 -11.73
CA VAL A 101 -3.83 -6.75 -13.18
C VAL A 101 -3.62 -8.12 -13.85
N LEU A 102 -2.59 -8.88 -13.44
CA LEU A 102 -2.35 -10.23 -13.95
C LEU A 102 -3.50 -11.18 -13.61
N ALA A 103 -3.97 -11.17 -12.35
CA ALA A 103 -5.10 -11.99 -11.91
C ALA A 103 -6.39 -11.65 -12.68
N ALA A 104 -6.72 -10.37 -12.85
CA ALA A 104 -7.88 -9.92 -13.62
C ALA A 104 -7.83 -10.35 -15.11
N ARG A 105 -6.63 -10.57 -15.65
CA ARG A 105 -6.42 -11.10 -17.01
C ARG A 105 -6.38 -12.63 -17.08
N GLY A 106 -6.72 -13.33 -15.99
CA GLY A 106 -6.66 -14.79 -15.90
C GLY A 106 -5.24 -15.35 -15.75
N LYS A 107 -4.22 -14.50 -15.59
CA LYS A 107 -2.81 -14.91 -15.40
C LYS A 107 -2.49 -15.12 -13.92
N THR A 108 -3.36 -15.82 -13.20
CA THR A 108 -3.28 -15.98 -11.74
C THR A 108 -1.98 -16.65 -11.29
N SER A 109 -1.44 -17.60 -12.06
CA SER A 109 -0.14 -18.21 -11.73
C SER A 109 1.01 -17.20 -11.73
N ASP A 110 1.00 -16.22 -12.64
CA ASP A 110 2.06 -15.21 -12.71
C ASP A 110 1.89 -14.17 -11.60
N ALA A 111 0.64 -13.84 -11.26
CA ALA A 111 0.33 -13.00 -10.09
C ALA A 111 0.86 -13.63 -8.79
N ILE A 112 0.62 -14.93 -8.57
CA ILE A 112 1.12 -15.67 -7.40
C ILE A 112 2.66 -15.65 -7.33
N LYS A 113 3.34 -15.93 -8.46
CA LYS A 113 4.81 -15.89 -8.53
C LYS A 113 5.35 -14.51 -8.16
N LEU A 114 4.71 -13.47 -8.68
CA LEU A 114 5.10 -12.08 -8.43
C LEU A 114 4.97 -11.72 -6.94
N LEU A 115 3.85 -12.08 -6.32
CA LEU A 115 3.59 -11.81 -4.89
C LEU A 115 4.48 -12.64 -3.96
N THR A 116 4.82 -13.87 -4.35
CA THR A 116 5.76 -14.72 -3.59
C THR A 116 7.12 -14.04 -3.45
N GLY A 117 7.56 -13.28 -4.46
CA GLY A 117 8.83 -12.53 -4.41
C GLY A 117 8.86 -11.38 -3.40
N VAL A 118 7.71 -10.92 -2.90
CA VAL A 118 7.60 -9.81 -1.94
C VAL A 118 6.89 -10.20 -0.63
N LYS A 119 6.60 -11.50 -0.42
CA LYS A 119 5.82 -11.97 0.74
C LYS A 119 6.52 -11.76 2.09
N THR A 120 7.83 -11.50 2.12
CA THR A 120 8.59 -11.24 3.35
C THR A 120 8.72 -9.75 3.67
N THR A 121 8.26 -8.85 2.79
CA THR A 121 8.29 -7.40 3.03
C THR A 121 7.41 -7.04 4.23
N LYS A 122 7.91 -6.23 5.17
CA LYS A 122 7.14 -5.75 6.33
C LYS A 122 6.30 -4.52 5.98
N GLY A 123 5.39 -4.16 6.88
CA GLY A 123 4.57 -2.95 6.75
C GLY A 123 3.37 -3.11 5.82
N PRO A 124 2.61 -2.02 5.59
CA PRO A 124 1.31 -2.06 4.94
C PRO A 124 1.31 -2.71 3.55
N ASP A 125 2.29 -2.40 2.72
CA ASP A 125 2.40 -2.95 1.36
C ASP A 125 2.72 -4.46 1.36
N GLY A 126 3.58 -4.88 2.29
CA GLY A 126 3.91 -6.29 2.48
C GLY A 126 2.71 -7.11 2.95
N ARG A 127 1.90 -6.55 3.87
CA ARG A 127 0.61 -7.12 4.28
C ARG A 127 -0.35 -7.22 3.11
N ALA A 128 -0.47 -6.16 2.29
CA ALA A 128 -1.30 -6.19 1.09
C ALA A 128 -0.86 -7.28 0.10
N ALA A 129 0.45 -7.51 -0.04
CA ALA A 129 0.98 -8.57 -0.88
C ALA A 129 0.63 -9.97 -0.35
N ARG A 130 0.78 -10.21 0.96
CA ARG A 130 0.39 -11.47 1.61
C ARG A 130 -1.11 -11.74 1.51
N LEU A 131 -1.93 -10.71 1.70
CA LEU A 131 -3.39 -10.82 1.63
C LEU A 131 -3.82 -11.26 0.23
N LEU A 132 -3.33 -10.56 -0.81
CA LEU A 132 -3.63 -10.92 -2.20
C LEU A 132 -3.05 -12.29 -2.55
N LEU A 133 -1.87 -12.65 -2.05
CA LEU A 133 -1.29 -13.97 -2.27
C LEU A 133 -2.20 -15.07 -1.71
N GLY A 134 -2.66 -14.92 -0.46
CA GLY A 134 -3.59 -15.87 0.16
C GLY A 134 -4.92 -15.97 -0.58
N GLU A 135 -5.50 -14.85 -1.00
CA GLU A 135 -6.72 -14.80 -1.81
C GLU A 135 -6.58 -15.62 -3.10
N LEU A 136 -5.54 -15.34 -3.90
CA LEU A 136 -5.31 -16.05 -5.16
C LEU A 136 -4.98 -17.53 -4.97
N LEU A 137 -4.31 -17.89 -3.87
CA LEU A 137 -4.04 -19.30 -3.54
C LEU A 137 -5.33 -20.04 -3.19
N ILE A 138 -6.22 -19.44 -2.42
CA ILE A 138 -7.54 -20.01 -2.11
C ILE A 138 -8.39 -20.17 -3.37
N GLU A 139 -8.45 -19.15 -4.23
CA GLU A 139 -9.18 -19.17 -5.49
C GLU A 139 -8.70 -20.28 -6.44
N THR A 140 -7.39 -20.57 -6.41
CA THR A 140 -6.78 -21.62 -7.24
C THR A 140 -6.76 -22.99 -6.56
N GLY A 141 -7.46 -23.15 -5.43
CA GLY A 141 -7.58 -24.44 -4.71
C GLY A 141 -6.37 -24.79 -3.84
N LYS A 142 -5.35 -23.93 -3.78
CA LYS A 142 -4.12 -24.12 -2.99
C LYS A 142 -4.28 -23.58 -1.57
N ARG A 143 -5.32 -24.04 -0.87
CA ARG A 143 -5.66 -23.52 0.47
C ARG A 143 -4.54 -23.73 1.49
N ASP A 144 -3.84 -24.86 1.42
CA ASP A 144 -2.74 -25.17 2.33
C ASP A 144 -1.58 -24.18 2.16
N ASP A 145 -1.28 -23.78 0.92
CA ASP A 145 -0.24 -22.79 0.62
C ASP A 145 -0.62 -21.37 1.10
N ALA A 146 -1.92 -21.09 1.29
CA ALA A 146 -2.41 -19.79 1.75
C ALA A 146 -2.24 -19.59 3.26
N ASP A 147 -2.02 -20.67 4.03
CA ASP A 147 -1.95 -20.63 5.49
C ASP A 147 -0.80 -19.75 5.99
N GLU A 148 0.41 -19.96 5.47
CA GLU A 148 1.61 -19.18 5.85
C GLU A 148 1.45 -17.67 5.63
N PRO A 149 1.15 -17.17 4.41
CA PRO A 149 1.05 -15.73 4.19
C PRO A 149 -0.09 -15.08 4.98
N LEU A 150 -1.20 -15.78 5.21
CA LEU A 150 -2.34 -15.23 5.97
C LEU A 150 -2.07 -15.23 7.47
N LYS A 151 -1.45 -16.27 8.03
CA LYS A 151 -1.03 -16.31 9.45
C LYS A 151 -0.01 -15.22 9.77
N ALA A 152 0.93 -14.96 8.88
CA ALA A 152 1.89 -13.88 9.06
C ALA A 152 1.24 -12.50 9.24
N ILE A 153 0.04 -12.27 8.69
CA ILE A 153 -0.73 -11.02 8.92
C ILE A 153 -1.32 -11.01 10.33
N ILE A 154 -1.81 -12.15 10.82
CA ILE A 154 -2.35 -12.29 12.18
C ILE A 154 -1.24 -12.13 13.22
N GLU A 155 -0.06 -12.70 12.97
CA GLU A 155 1.11 -12.53 13.82
C GLU A 155 1.52 -11.05 13.88
N GLU A 156 1.57 -10.36 12.75
CA GLU A 156 1.87 -8.92 12.71
C GLU A 156 0.84 -8.08 13.48
N TYR A 157 -0.44 -8.47 13.47
CA TYR A 157 -1.47 -7.86 14.33
C TYR A 157 -1.20 -8.09 15.82
N ASN A 158 -0.97 -9.35 16.20
CA ASN A 158 -0.75 -9.74 17.59
C ASN A 158 0.51 -9.10 18.20
N ASP A 159 1.54 -8.89 17.37
CA ASP A 159 2.78 -8.22 17.75
C ASP A 159 2.65 -6.69 17.83
N GLY A 160 1.45 -6.14 17.58
CA GLY A 160 1.19 -4.70 17.60
C GLY A 160 1.70 -3.94 16.37
N GLY A 161 2.04 -4.65 15.29
CA GLY A 161 2.47 -4.06 14.01
C GLY A 161 1.32 -3.52 13.14
N ILE A 162 0.08 -3.68 13.61
CA ILE A 162 -1.15 -3.15 13.00
C ILE A 162 -1.91 -2.42 14.10
N THR A 163 -2.03 -1.10 13.97
CA THR A 163 -2.77 -0.21 14.89
C THR A 163 -4.07 0.26 14.28
#